data_AF-A0A9D7IA38-F1
#
_entry.id   AF-A0A9D7IA38-F1
#
_cell.length_a   1.000
_cell.length_b   1.000
_cell.length_c   1.000
_cell.angle_alpha   90.00
_cell.angle_beta   90.00
_cell.angle_gamma   90.00
#
_symmetry.space_group_name_H-M   'P 1'
#
loop_
_entity.id
_entity.type
_entity.pdbx_description
1 polymer ?
#
loop_
_entity_poly.entity_id
_entity_poly.type
_entity_poly.pdbx_seq_one_letter_code
_entity_poly.pdbx_strand_id
1 'polypeptide(L)'
;MYRQIYMTGRTVRRHAEQINQLSAGEKIIATICDHDAEDRATLEENGIPTVAADKRISVGIEKVQERLAKSGDGKPRLMFALDSLVEVDNSLRDRFQPISTEEEFAMYTYPAGEEGKITKEAPTDLYNHGMDALRYMIMFHASAGRPRKRATVREY
;
A
#
# COMPACT_ATOMS: atom_id res chain seq x y z
N MET A 1 5.73 8.67 -0.08
CA MET A 1 4.64 8.80 0.90
C MET A 1 4.78 10.14 1.57
N TYR A 2 3.77 11.00 1.44
CA TYR A 2 3.79 12.35 2.01
C TYR A 2 2.86 12.49 3.22
N ARG A 3 1.84 11.62 3.31
CA ARG A 3 0.91 11.50 4.44
C ARG A 3 0.54 10.03 4.62
N GLN A 4 0.44 9.56 5.86
CA GLN A 4 -0.03 8.23 6.21
C GLN A 4 -0.85 8.26 7.50
N ILE A 5 -1.87 7.42 7.55
CA ILE A 5 -2.63 7.09 8.75
C ILE A 5 -2.34 5.60 9.00
N TYR A 6 -1.78 5.29 10.16
CA TYR A 6 -1.45 3.93 10.57
C TYR A 6 -2.03 3.70 11.96
N MET A 7 -3.13 2.97 12.05
CA MET A 7 -3.92 2.89 13.29
C MET A 7 -4.68 1.56 13.37
N THR A 8 -4.58 0.89 14.52
CA THR A 8 -5.34 -0.30 14.87
C THR A 8 -6.64 0.03 15.59
N GLY A 9 -7.58 -0.90 15.60
CA GLY A 9 -8.84 -0.75 16.34
C GLY A 9 -9.74 0.39 15.88
N ARG A 10 -9.50 0.95 14.69
CA ARG A 10 -10.30 2.02 14.09
C ARG A 10 -11.15 1.47 12.96
N THR A 11 -12.42 1.88 12.94
CA THR A 11 -13.35 1.47 11.89
C THR A 11 -13.06 2.19 10.58
N VAL A 12 -13.40 1.56 9.45
CA VAL A 12 -13.24 2.16 8.11
C VAL A 12 -14.00 3.49 7.99
N ARG A 13 -15.19 3.60 8.61
CA ARG A 13 -15.94 4.88 8.64
C ARG A 13 -15.15 6.01 9.28
N ARG A 14 -14.50 5.77 10.44
CA ARG A 14 -13.66 6.79 11.10
C ARG A 14 -12.41 7.11 10.28
N HIS A 15 -11.84 6.13 9.59
CA HIS A 15 -10.78 6.39 8.62
C HIS A 15 -11.27 7.28 7.48
N ALA A 16 -12.46 7.02 6.93
CA ALA A 16 -13.05 7.79 5.84
C ALA A 16 -13.25 9.27 6.22
N GLU A 17 -13.78 9.54 7.42
CA GLU A 17 -13.92 10.89 7.96
C GLU A 17 -12.57 11.64 7.97
N GLN A 18 -11.53 10.99 8.48
CA GLN A 18 -10.19 11.58 8.57
C GLN A 18 -9.53 11.75 7.20
N ILE A 19 -9.69 10.78 6.30
CA ILE A 19 -9.20 10.86 4.91
C ILE A 19 -9.82 12.08 4.22
N ASN A 20 -11.13 12.27 4.34
CA ASN A 20 -11.82 13.42 3.74
C ASN A 20 -11.36 14.76 4.31
N GLN A 21 -11.16 14.84 5.64
CA GLN A 21 -10.63 16.04 6.29
C GLN A 21 -9.21 16.38 5.79
N LEU A 22 -8.32 15.38 5.75
CA LEU A 22 -6.92 15.57 5.36
C LEU A 22 -6.72 15.80 3.87
N SER A 23 -7.63 15.28 3.04
CA SER A 23 -7.60 15.42 1.58
C SER A 23 -8.35 16.66 1.09
N ALA A 24 -8.85 17.50 1.99
CA ALA A 24 -9.61 18.69 1.63
C ALA A 24 -8.79 19.64 0.74
N GLY A 25 -9.31 19.94 -0.45
CA GLY A 25 -8.62 20.77 -1.44
C GLY A 25 -7.57 20.04 -2.28
N GLU A 26 -7.35 18.75 -2.05
CA GLU A 26 -6.44 17.95 -2.86
C GLU A 26 -7.14 17.39 -4.11
N LYS A 27 -6.38 17.24 -5.19
CA LYS A 27 -6.84 16.57 -6.41
C LYS A 27 -6.42 15.10 -6.38
N ILE A 28 -7.33 14.24 -5.93
CA ILE A 28 -7.11 12.79 -5.89
C ILE A 28 -7.41 12.18 -7.26
N ILE A 29 -6.39 11.53 -7.85
CA ILE A 29 -6.51 10.87 -9.16
C ILE A 29 -7.20 9.50 -9.03
N ALA A 30 -6.87 8.77 -7.97
CA ALA A 30 -7.45 7.47 -7.66
C ALA A 30 -7.23 7.13 -6.19
N THR A 31 -8.19 6.41 -5.60
CA THR A 31 -8.04 5.74 -4.31
C THR A 31 -7.98 4.24 -4.58
N ILE A 32 -6.94 3.56 -4.11
CA ILE A 32 -6.74 2.13 -4.35
C ILE A 32 -6.96 1.41 -3.03
N CYS A 33 -7.81 0.39 -3.03
CA CYS A 33 -8.16 -0.40 -1.85
C CYS A 33 -8.00 -1.89 -2.17
N ASP A 34 -7.92 -2.75 -1.15
CA ASP A 34 -7.95 -4.20 -1.36
C ASP A 34 -9.35 -4.64 -1.84
N HIS A 35 -9.69 -5.93 -1.74
CA HIS A 35 -10.91 -6.46 -2.36
C HIS A 35 -12.05 -6.66 -1.37
N ASP A 36 -11.87 -6.32 -0.10
CA ASP A 36 -12.93 -6.39 0.89
C ASP A 36 -14.15 -5.56 0.45
N ALA A 37 -15.30 -6.22 0.35
CA ALA A 37 -16.50 -5.61 -0.21
C ALA A 37 -17.17 -4.66 0.78
N GLU A 38 -17.12 -4.95 2.08
CA GLU A 38 -17.77 -4.16 3.14
C GLU A 38 -16.98 -2.87 3.39
N ASP A 39 -15.66 -2.97 3.48
CA ASP A 39 -14.78 -1.82 3.67
C ASP A 39 -14.87 -0.87 2.49
N ARG A 40 -14.88 -1.39 1.26
CA ARG A 40 -15.05 -0.58 0.05
C ARG A 40 -16.42 0.07 -0.05
N ALA A 41 -17.49 -0.64 0.31
CA ALA A 41 -18.83 -0.07 0.36
C ALA A 41 -18.87 1.08 1.39
N THR A 42 -18.27 0.88 2.56
CA THR A 42 -18.15 1.92 3.59
C THR A 42 -17.39 3.15 3.08
N LEU A 43 -16.27 2.96 2.36
CA LEU A 43 -15.52 4.07 1.76
C LEU A 43 -16.36 4.82 0.71
N GLU A 44 -17.04 4.11 -0.18
CA GLU A 44 -17.93 4.68 -1.21
C GLU A 44 -19.08 5.48 -0.59
N GLU A 45 -19.77 4.93 0.43
CA GLU A 45 -20.83 5.61 1.18
C GLU A 45 -20.35 6.91 1.84
N ASN A 46 -19.06 7.01 2.15
CA ASN A 46 -18.42 8.19 2.70
C ASN A 46 -17.74 9.07 1.63
N GLY A 47 -18.06 8.87 0.36
CA GLY A 47 -17.60 9.70 -0.76
C GLY A 47 -16.18 9.43 -1.24
N ILE A 48 -15.62 8.26 -0.91
CA ILE A 48 -14.26 7.85 -1.30
C ILE A 48 -14.36 6.68 -2.29
N PRO A 49 -14.49 6.94 -3.60
CA PRO A 49 -14.58 5.89 -4.58
C PRO A 49 -13.26 5.12 -4.72
N THR A 50 -13.35 3.80 -4.84
CA THR A 50 -12.17 2.91 -4.82
C THR A 50 -11.96 2.13 -6.11
N VAL A 51 -10.69 1.98 -6.50
CA VAL A 51 -10.21 1.04 -7.51
C VAL A 51 -9.65 -0.19 -6.80
N ALA A 52 -10.07 -1.37 -7.23
CA ALA A 52 -9.57 -2.64 -6.69
C ALA A 52 -8.06 -2.81 -6.99
N ALA A 53 -7.28 -3.12 -5.96
CA ALA A 53 -5.83 -3.29 -6.07
C ALA A 53 -5.42 -4.50 -6.92
N ASP A 54 -4.29 -4.40 -7.61
CA ASP A 54 -3.57 -5.57 -8.12
C ASP A 54 -2.71 -6.16 -6.99
N LYS A 55 -3.16 -7.29 -6.43
CA LYS A 55 -2.57 -7.90 -5.23
C LYS A 55 -1.42 -8.87 -5.50
N ARG A 56 -0.86 -8.94 -6.71
CA ARG A 56 0.30 -9.81 -7.01
C ARG A 56 1.51 -9.41 -6.16
N ILE A 57 1.90 -10.29 -5.23
CA ILE A 57 2.89 -9.98 -4.18
C ILE A 57 4.29 -9.81 -4.77
N SER A 58 4.85 -10.85 -5.41
CA SER A 58 6.25 -10.84 -5.89
C SER A 58 6.49 -9.73 -6.91
N VAL A 59 5.59 -9.58 -7.89
CA VAL A 59 5.63 -8.48 -8.88
C VAL A 59 5.57 -7.11 -8.20
N GLY A 60 4.71 -6.95 -7.20
CA GLY A 60 4.58 -5.70 -6.46
C GLY A 60 5.83 -5.36 -5.65
N ILE A 61 6.44 -6.36 -5.00
CA ILE A 61 7.71 -6.20 -4.26
C ILE A 61 8.83 -5.76 -5.21
N GLU A 62 8.98 -6.40 -6.37
CA GLU A 62 9.94 -5.99 -7.40
C GLU A 62 9.72 -4.51 -7.81
N LYS A 63 8.46 -4.10 -8.00
CA LYS A 63 8.12 -2.72 -8.37
C LYS A 63 8.39 -1.70 -7.25
N VAL A 64 8.31 -2.11 -5.99
CA VAL A 64 8.73 -1.30 -4.83
C VAL A 64 10.26 -1.18 -4.82
N GLN A 65 10.98 -2.30 -4.96
CA GLN A 65 12.45 -2.33 -4.99
C GLN A 65 13.03 -1.46 -6.12
N GLU A 66 12.48 -1.56 -7.32
CA GLU A 66 12.85 -0.71 -8.47
C GLU A 66 12.75 0.79 -8.16
N ARG A 67 11.77 1.20 -7.33
CA ARG A 67 11.56 2.62 -6.96
C ARG A 67 12.42 3.06 -5.78
N LEU A 68 12.83 2.14 -4.92
CA LEU A 68 13.80 2.41 -3.86
C LEU A 68 15.22 2.50 -4.39
N ALA A 69 15.54 1.75 -5.45
CA ALA A 69 16.81 1.86 -6.15
C ALA A 69 17.02 3.27 -6.72
N LYS A 70 18.28 3.72 -6.74
CA LYS A 70 18.65 4.98 -7.39
C LYS A 70 18.38 4.89 -8.90
N SER A 71 17.76 5.91 -9.46
CA SER A 71 17.53 6.02 -10.90
C SER A 71 18.71 6.70 -11.61
N GLY A 72 18.57 7.01 -12.90
CA GLY A 72 19.64 7.59 -13.73
C GLY A 72 20.16 8.95 -13.24
N ASP A 73 19.41 9.65 -12.39
CA ASP A 73 19.81 10.91 -11.73
C ASP A 73 20.39 10.70 -10.32
N GLY A 74 20.63 9.46 -9.91
CA GLY A 74 21.17 9.11 -8.60
C GLY A 74 20.16 9.19 -7.44
N LYS A 75 18.87 9.47 -7.70
CA LYS A 75 17.83 9.59 -6.68
C LYS A 75 16.81 8.45 -6.76
N PRO A 76 16.23 8.00 -5.63
CA PRO A 76 15.11 7.06 -5.64
C PRO A 76 13.83 7.71 -6.19
N ARG A 77 12.85 6.89 -6.54
CA ARG A 77 11.49 7.30 -6.97
C ARG A 77 10.42 7.02 -5.92
N LEU A 78 10.78 6.35 -4.83
CA LEU A 78 10.00 6.23 -3.61
C LEU A 78 10.77 6.89 -2.46
N MET A 79 10.13 7.86 -1.81
CA MET A 79 10.67 8.59 -0.66
C MET A 79 9.56 8.78 0.39
N PHE A 80 9.94 8.89 1.66
CA PHE A 80 9.05 9.16 2.78
C PHE A 80 9.35 10.55 3.33
N ALA A 81 8.33 11.38 3.55
CA ALA A 81 8.50 12.64 4.26
C ALA A 81 8.63 12.34 5.77
N LEU A 82 9.59 13.01 6.43
CA LEU A 82 9.93 12.76 7.85
C LEU A 82 8.70 12.87 8.77
N ASP A 83 7.80 13.81 8.50
CA ASP A 83 6.59 14.04 9.30
C ASP A 83 5.33 13.59 8.55
N SER A 84 5.41 12.48 7.82
CA SER A 84 4.26 11.97 7.06
C SER A 84 3.19 11.29 7.93
N LEU A 85 3.53 10.85 9.15
CA LEU A 85 2.59 10.19 10.06
C LEU A 85 1.64 11.21 10.68
N VAL A 86 0.33 11.04 10.46
CA VAL A 86 -0.71 11.96 10.94
C VAL A 86 -0.85 11.92 12.46
N GLU A 87 -0.81 10.71 13.04
CA GLU A 87 -0.98 10.49 14.47
C GLU A 87 -0.33 9.16 14.86
N VAL A 88 0.04 9.06 16.13
CA VAL A 88 0.64 7.84 16.67
C VAL A 88 -0.44 6.98 17.31
N ASP A 89 -0.51 5.72 16.89
CA ASP A 89 -1.20 4.68 17.64
C ASP A 89 -0.39 4.24 18.87
N ASN A 90 -0.77 4.75 20.04
CA ASN A 90 -0.09 4.39 21.29
C ASN A 90 -0.27 2.90 21.64
N SER A 91 -1.33 2.22 21.19
CA SER A 91 -1.52 0.80 21.48
C SER A 91 -0.50 -0.08 20.74
N LEU A 92 -0.09 0.31 19.54
CA LEU A 92 0.97 -0.35 18.79
C LEU A 92 2.34 -0.03 19.40
N ARG A 93 2.58 1.24 19.72
CA ARG A 93 3.79 1.71 20.41
C ARG A 93 4.04 0.95 21.72
N ASP A 94 3.03 0.84 22.57
CA ASP A 94 3.12 0.18 23.88
C ASP A 94 3.39 -1.32 23.76
N ARG A 95 3.03 -1.92 22.61
CA ARG A 95 3.31 -3.31 22.26
C ARG A 95 4.60 -3.49 21.46
N PHE A 96 5.38 -2.42 21.26
CA PHE A 96 6.59 -2.41 20.44
C PHE A 96 6.35 -2.94 19.01
N GLN A 97 5.19 -2.63 18.44
CA GLN A 97 4.83 -2.94 17.05
C GLN A 97 5.05 -1.72 16.15
N PRO A 98 5.23 -1.92 14.82
CA PRO A 98 5.37 -0.81 13.89
C PRO A 98 4.21 0.19 14.00
N ILE A 99 4.54 1.48 14.05
CA ILE A 99 3.56 2.58 14.07
C ILE A 99 3.49 3.34 12.74
N SER A 100 4.29 2.95 11.75
CA SER A 100 4.34 3.56 10.43
C SER A 100 4.83 2.58 9.37
N THR A 101 4.62 2.95 8.10
CA THR A 101 5.02 2.15 6.95
C THR A 101 6.54 1.96 6.87
N GLU A 102 7.32 2.99 7.22
CA GLU A 102 8.78 2.90 7.19
C GLU A 102 9.33 1.95 8.25
N GLU A 103 8.68 1.81 9.41
CA GLU A 103 9.08 0.84 10.44
C GLU A 103 8.82 -0.61 10.01
N GLU A 104 7.82 -0.86 9.16
CA GLU A 104 7.55 -2.19 8.62
C GLU A 104 8.69 -2.74 7.76
N PHE A 105 9.46 -1.88 7.07
CA PHE A 105 10.57 -2.34 6.23
C PHE A 105 11.61 -3.17 6.98
N ALA A 106 11.87 -2.85 8.25
CA ALA A 106 12.81 -3.59 9.08
C ALA A 106 12.29 -5.00 9.46
N MET A 107 10.97 -5.19 9.44
CA MET A 107 10.29 -6.42 9.86
C MET A 107 9.88 -7.30 8.68
N TYR A 108 9.85 -6.75 7.46
CA TYR A 108 9.39 -7.40 6.24
C TYR A 108 10.38 -8.46 5.74
N THR A 109 10.28 -9.66 6.28
CA THR A 109 11.25 -10.75 6.09
C THR A 109 10.61 -11.97 5.43
N TYR A 110 11.43 -12.74 4.71
CA TYR A 110 11.02 -14.04 4.17
C TYR A 110 11.18 -15.12 5.24
N PRO A 111 10.26 -16.10 5.31
CA PRO A 111 10.41 -17.20 6.24
C PRO A 111 11.71 -17.97 5.95
N ALA A 112 12.44 -18.33 7.00
CA ALA A 112 13.56 -19.24 6.88
C ALA A 112 13.03 -20.59 6.37
N GLY A 113 13.54 -21.07 5.23
CA GLY A 113 13.26 -22.42 4.80
C GLY A 113 14.09 -23.44 5.58
N GLU A 114 13.67 -24.71 5.54
CA GLU A 114 14.52 -25.81 5.99
C GLU A 114 15.77 -25.86 5.09
N GLU A 115 16.96 -25.89 5.70
CA GLU A 115 18.25 -26.01 5.01
C GLU A 115 18.56 -24.94 3.95
N GLY A 116 18.28 -23.66 4.24
CA GLY A 116 18.79 -22.54 3.44
C GLY A 116 18.18 -22.40 2.04
N LYS A 117 17.16 -23.19 1.70
CA LYS A 117 16.35 -23.01 0.49
C LYS A 117 15.20 -22.05 0.80
N ILE A 118 15.03 -20.99 0.03
CA ILE A 118 13.85 -20.12 0.13
C ILE A 118 12.64 -20.94 -0.30
N THR A 119 11.77 -21.32 0.65
CA THR A 119 10.64 -22.23 0.41
C THR A 119 9.33 -21.50 0.07
N LYS A 120 9.23 -20.19 0.32
CA LYS A 120 8.06 -19.37 -0.04
C LYS A 120 8.44 -18.22 -0.95
N GLU A 121 7.64 -18.01 -1.99
CA GLU A 121 7.78 -16.91 -2.94
C GLU A 121 7.25 -15.56 -2.39
N ALA A 122 6.72 -15.57 -1.17
CA ALA A 122 6.16 -14.41 -0.48
C ALA A 122 6.76 -14.26 0.93
N PRO A 123 6.88 -13.01 1.42
CA PRO A 123 7.34 -12.71 2.77
C PRO A 123 6.34 -13.21 3.83
N THR A 124 6.79 -13.24 5.08
CA THR A 124 5.95 -13.56 6.23
C THR A 124 4.77 -12.59 6.29
N ASP A 125 3.57 -13.13 6.45
CA ASP A 125 2.33 -12.35 6.54
C ASP A 125 2.18 -11.75 7.95
N LEU A 126 3.05 -10.79 8.26
CA LEU A 126 3.15 -10.13 9.55
C LEU A 126 3.74 -8.73 9.37
N TYR A 127 3.12 -7.72 9.99
CA TYR A 127 3.57 -6.32 9.95
C TYR A 127 3.74 -5.78 8.51
N ASN A 128 2.71 -5.96 7.67
CA ASN A 128 2.74 -5.64 6.24
C ASN A 128 1.62 -4.69 5.81
N HIS A 129 0.97 -3.99 6.74
CA HIS A 129 -0.21 -3.18 6.47
C HIS A 129 0.13 -1.97 5.58
N GLY A 130 1.17 -1.23 5.94
CA GLY A 130 1.70 -0.12 5.14
C GLY A 130 2.35 -0.60 3.84
N MET A 131 3.07 -1.73 3.90
CA MET A 131 3.73 -2.36 2.75
C MET A 131 2.73 -2.79 1.68
N ASP A 132 1.59 -3.34 2.07
CA ASP A 132 0.51 -3.71 1.15
C ASP A 132 -0.12 -2.48 0.50
N ALA A 133 -0.48 -1.46 1.29
CA ALA A 133 -1.01 -0.21 0.74
C ALA A 133 -0.03 0.45 -0.24
N LEU A 134 1.25 0.49 0.11
CA LEU A 134 2.32 1.00 -0.75
C LEU A 134 2.43 0.21 -2.06
N ARG A 135 2.39 -1.12 -1.97
CA ARG A 135 2.45 -2.03 -3.13
C ARG A 135 1.27 -1.81 -4.06
N TYR A 136 0.06 -1.67 -3.53
CA TYR A 136 -1.14 -1.42 -4.33
C TYR A 136 -1.05 -0.12 -5.13
N MET A 137 -0.60 0.97 -4.49
CA MET A 137 -0.38 2.25 -5.16
C MET A 137 0.67 2.14 -6.26
N ILE A 138 1.79 1.47 -5.99
CA ILE A 138 2.89 1.30 -6.94
C ILE A 138 2.48 0.45 -8.14
N MET A 139 1.71 -0.61 -7.91
CA MET A 139 1.16 -1.46 -8.96
C MET A 139 0.18 -0.69 -9.85
N PHE A 140 -0.71 0.11 -9.25
CA PHE A 140 -1.62 0.97 -9.99
C PHE A 140 -0.84 1.96 -10.88
N HIS A 141 0.12 2.69 -10.30
CA HIS A 141 0.97 3.62 -11.05
C HIS A 141 1.75 2.93 -12.18
N ALA A 142 2.29 1.73 -11.94
CA ALA A 142 3.02 0.98 -12.96
C ALA A 142 2.11 0.53 -14.12
N SER A 143 0.84 0.24 -13.83
CA SER A 143 -0.14 -0.18 -14.84
C SER A 143 -0.72 0.99 -15.65
N ALA A 144 -0.87 2.17 -15.03
CA ALA A 144 -1.40 3.37 -15.68
C ALA A 144 -0.54 3.87 -16.86
N GLY A 145 0.75 3.51 -16.90
CA GLY A 145 1.64 3.82 -18.02
C GLY A 145 1.63 2.80 -19.18
N ARG A 146 0.87 1.69 -19.07
CA ARG A 146 0.75 0.71 -20.16
C ARG A 146 -0.54 0.95 -20.95
N PRO A 147 -0.49 1.14 -22.28
CA PRO A 147 -1.71 1.15 -23.08
C PRO A 147 -2.44 -0.18 -22.90
N ARG A 148 -3.71 -0.16 -22.49
CA ARG A 148 -4.54 -1.36 -22.46
C ARG A 148 -4.61 -1.91 -23.89
N LYS A 149 -4.05 -3.09 -24.14
CA LYS A 149 -4.38 -3.84 -25.36
C LYS A 149 -5.89 -4.05 -25.36
N ARG A 150 -6.60 -3.46 -26.32
CA ARG A 150 -8.02 -3.75 -26.54
C ARG A 150 -8.15 -5.26 -26.68
N ALA A 151 -9.00 -5.88 -25.87
CA ALA A 151 -9.39 -7.25 -26.07
C ALA A 151 -10.06 -7.34 -27.44
N THR A 152 -9.42 -8.02 -28.39
CA THR A 152 -10.07 -8.44 -29.62
C THR A 152 -11.16 -9.42 -29.25
N VAL A 153 -12.41 -8.99 -29.33
CA VAL A 153 -13.56 -9.89 -29.36
C VAL A 153 -13.38 -10.76 -30.59
N ARG A 154 -13.14 -12.06 -30.39
CA ARG A 154 -13.30 -13.05 -31.45
C ARG A 154 -14.79 -13.29 -31.57
N GLU A 155 -15.39 -12.77 -32.64
CA GLU A 155 -16.68 -13.24 -33.11
C GLU A 155 -16.53 -14.68 -33.60
N TYR A 156 -17.44 -15.55 -33.17
CA TYR A 156 -17.59 -16.93 -33.62
C TYR A 156 -18.59 -17.00 -34.77
#